data_AF-A0A367LTR6-F1
#
_entry.id   AF-A0A367LTR6-F1
#
_cell.length_a   1.000
_cell.length_b   1.000
_cell.length_c   1.000
_cell.angle_alpha   90.00
_cell.angle_beta   90.00
_cell.angle_gamma   90.00
#
_symmetry.space_group_name_H-M   'P 1'
#
loop_
_entity.id
_entity.type
_entity.pdbx_description
1 polymer ?
#
loop_
_entity_poly.entity_id
_entity_poly.type
_entity_poly.pdbx_seq_one_letter_code
_entity_poly.pdbx_strand_id
1 'polypeptide(L)'
;ARSDQPPRPLCRACAADLPWSRQQCRRCALPLPLDGQVCGECLRRPPAYEQAIAPWRYAFPLDSLINRFKHQAAWPLGRLLGELLAE
;
A
#
# COMPACT_ATOMS: atom_id res chain seq x y z
N ALA A 1 -26.03 1.54 -6.68
CA ALA A 1 -25.83 0.60 -5.56
C ALA A 1 -24.94 -0.54 -6.06
N ARG A 2 -23.66 -0.57 -5.69
CA ARG A 2 -22.73 -1.65 -6.06
C ARG A 2 -22.70 -2.64 -4.89
N SER A 3 -23.54 -3.67 -4.96
CA SER A 3 -23.73 -4.65 -3.88
C SER A 3 -23.43 -6.09 -4.31
N ASP A 4 -22.59 -6.26 -5.33
CA ASP A 4 -22.17 -7.60 -5.81
C ASP A 4 -20.64 -7.74 -5.79
N GLN A 5 -20.01 -7.31 -4.69
CA GLN A 5 -18.60 -7.63 -4.46
C GLN A 5 -18.56 -8.99 -3.76
N PRO A 6 -17.97 -10.04 -4.37
CA PRO A 6 -17.79 -11.31 -3.68
C PRO A 6 -17.06 -11.06 -2.36
N PRO A 7 -17.37 -11.82 -1.29
CA PRO A 7 -16.69 -11.66 0.00
C PRO A 7 -15.18 -11.72 -0.23
N ARG A 8 -14.48 -10.65 0.17
CA ARG A 8 -13.04 -10.52 -0.03
C ARG A 8 -12.37 -11.79 0.53
N PRO A 9 -11.47 -12.45 -0.22
CA PRO A 9 -10.82 -13.69 0.21
C PRO A 9 -9.69 -13.42 1.23
N LEU A 10 -9.96 -12.53 2.19
CA LEU A 10 -9.05 -12.12 3.25
C LEU A 10 -9.84 -12.04 4.54
N CYS A 11 -9.46 -12.85 5.53
CA CYS A 11 -10.09 -12.78 6.84
C CYS A 11 -9.63 -11.51 7.60
N ARG A 12 -10.39 -11.14 8.63
CA ARG A 12 -10.10 -9.95 9.44
C ARG A 12 -8.71 -9.97 10.08
N ALA A 13 -8.24 -11.14 10.52
CA ALA A 13 -6.91 -11.28 11.12
C ALA A 13 -5.81 -10.98 10.09
N CYS A 14 -5.85 -11.62 8.91
CA CYS A 14 -4.88 -11.35 7.85
C CYS A 14 -4.91 -9.90 7.36
N ALA A 15 -6.08 -9.26 7.34
CA ALA A 15 -6.19 -7.83 7.01
C ALA A 15 -5.53 -6.93 8.05
N ALA A 16 -5.61 -7.30 9.34
CA ALA A 16 -4.99 -6.56 10.43
C ALA A 16 -3.46 -6.69 10.43
N ASP A 17 -2.93 -7.80 9.91
CA ASP A 17 -1.49 -8.05 9.79
C ASP A 17 -0.82 -7.29 8.62
N LEU A 18 -1.61 -6.64 7.76
CA LEU A 18 -1.04 -5.87 6.65
C LEU A 18 -0.15 -4.72 7.19
N PRO A 19 1.04 -4.50 6.60
CA PRO A 19 2.04 -3.59 7.15
C PRO A 19 1.75 -2.13 6.78
N TRP A 20 0.63 -1.58 7.28
CA TRP A 20 0.19 -0.22 7.01
C TRP A 20 1.29 0.82 7.32
N SER A 21 1.52 1.71 6.36
CA SER A 21 2.44 2.83 6.45
C SER A 21 1.70 4.06 6.97
N ARG A 22 1.80 4.33 8.27
CA ARG A 22 1.07 5.44 8.93
C ARG A 22 1.84 6.75 8.99
N GLN A 23 3.16 6.70 8.97
CA GLN A 23 4.02 7.88 9.12
C GLN A 23 4.91 7.97 7.90
N GLN A 24 4.55 8.86 6.98
CA GLN A 24 5.22 8.97 5.70
C GLN A 24 5.19 10.39 5.17
N CYS A 25 6.13 10.68 4.28
CA CYS A 25 6.16 11.94 3.55
C CYS A 25 4.87 12.10 2.74
N ARG A 26 4.17 13.23 2.91
CA ARG A 26 2.97 13.56 2.14
C ARG A 26 3.19 13.59 0.63
N ARG A 27 4.46 13.75 0.20
CA ARG A 27 4.82 13.86 -1.21
C ARG A 27 5.36 12.56 -1.79
N CYS A 28 6.45 12.02 -1.28
CA CYS A 28 7.08 10.82 -1.84
C CYS A 28 6.70 9.51 -1.13
N ALA A 29 5.87 9.55 -0.09
CA ALA A 29 5.51 8.40 0.76
C ALA A 29 6.70 7.70 1.46
N LEU A 30 7.88 8.32 1.50
CA LEU A 30 9.01 7.79 2.28
C LEU A 30 8.63 7.74 3.77
N PRO A 31 8.92 6.65 4.51
CA PRO A 31 8.67 6.59 5.93
C PRO A 31 9.32 7.75 6.69
N LEU A 32 8.57 8.34 7.61
CA LEU A 32 9.01 9.44 8.47
C LEU A 32 8.70 9.13 9.94
N PRO A 33 9.37 9.79 10.90
CA PRO A 33 9.04 9.63 12.33
C PRO A 33 7.70 10.25 12.74
N LEU A 34 7.19 11.20 11.94
CA LEU A 34 5.98 11.95 12.20
C LEU A 34 5.10 11.94 10.96
N ASP A 35 3.79 11.83 11.17
CA ASP A 35 2.81 11.95 10.10
C ASP A 35 2.64 13.41 9.67
N GLY A 36 2.16 13.59 8.45
CA GLY A 36 1.77 14.88 7.90
C GLY A 36 2.92 15.79 7.44
N GLN A 37 4.15 15.27 7.47
CA GLN A 37 5.36 16.01 7.12
C GLN A 37 5.74 15.83 5.65
N VAL A 38 6.51 16.78 5.13
CA VAL A 38 7.24 16.63 3.86
C VAL A 38 8.72 16.41 4.21
N CYS A 39 9.32 15.36 3.66
CA CYS A 39 10.72 15.05 3.95
C CYS A 39 11.68 16.13 3.41
N GLY A 40 12.87 16.24 4.00
CA GLY A 40 13.86 17.25 3.60
C GLY A 40 14.28 17.17 2.14
N GLU A 41 14.28 15.98 1.54
CA GLU A 41 14.57 15.83 0.11
C GLU A 41 13.47 16.44 -0.76
N CYS A 42 12.20 16.17 -0.45
CA CYS A 42 11.07 16.76 -1.18
C CYS A 42 10.96 18.27 -1.01
N LEU A 43 11.44 18.84 0.10
CA LEU A 43 11.53 20.28 0.31
C LEU A 43 12.65 20.91 -0.54
N ARG A 44 13.84 20.30 -0.55
CA ARG A 44 15.01 20.82 -1.28
C ARG A 44 14.89 20.63 -2.79
N ARG A 45 14.39 19.48 -3.22
CA ARG A 45 14.26 19.08 -4.63
C ARG A 45 12.87 18.48 -4.84
N PRO A 46 11.87 19.34 -5.07
CA PRO A 46 10.53 18.94 -5.46
C PRO A 46 10.52 17.87 -6.59
N PRO A 47 10.03 16.63 -6.37
CA PRO A 47 9.75 15.69 -7.46
C PRO A 47 8.75 16.24 -8.48
N ALA A 48 8.78 15.70 -9.69
CA ALA A 48 7.89 16.04 -10.82
C ALA A 48 6.44 15.51 -10.67
N TYR A 49 6.11 14.93 -9.51
CA TYR A 49 4.76 14.50 -9.16
C TYR A 49 4.31 15.22 -7.87
N GLU A 50 3.01 15.37 -7.72
CA GLU A 50 2.41 16.00 -6.54
C GLU A 50 2.43 15.07 -5.32
N GLN A 51 2.07 13.80 -5.53
CA GLN A 51 1.96 12.83 -4.46
C GLN A 51 2.16 11.39 -4.96
N ALA A 52 2.88 10.60 -4.17
CA ALA A 52 2.94 9.15 -4.27
C ALA A 52 2.07 8.53 -3.17
N ILE A 53 1.30 7.50 -3.50
CA ILE A 53 0.44 6.77 -2.58
C ILE A 53 1.04 5.37 -2.37
N ALA A 54 1.52 5.12 -1.14
CA ALA A 54 2.05 3.82 -0.73
C ALA A 54 1.48 3.46 0.67
N PRO A 55 0.26 2.91 0.74
CA PRO A 55 -0.43 2.69 2.02
C PRO A 55 0.21 1.59 2.88
N TRP A 56 1.09 0.78 2.31
CA TRP A 56 1.79 -0.28 3.01
C TRP A 56 3.29 -0.18 2.81
N ARG A 57 4.02 -0.65 3.83
CA ARG A 57 5.45 -0.94 3.71
C ARG A 57 5.66 -2.25 2.95
N TYR A 58 6.74 -2.33 2.18
CA TYR A 58 7.15 -3.58 1.56
C TYR A 58 7.78 -4.50 2.62
N ALA A 59 6.93 -5.25 3.32
CA ALA A 59 7.28 -6.16 4.40
C ALA A 59 6.26 -7.29 4.49
N PHE A 60 6.54 -8.33 5.28
CA PHE A 60 5.60 -9.42 5.52
C PHE A 60 4.26 -8.91 6.10
N PRO A 61 3.11 -9.48 5.69
CA PRO A 61 2.94 -10.51 4.64
C PRO A 61 2.88 -9.96 3.21
N LEU A 62 2.86 -8.64 3.04
CA LEU A 62 2.62 -7.99 1.75
C LEU A 62 3.70 -8.29 0.70
N ASP A 63 4.97 -8.31 1.09
CA ASP A 63 6.09 -8.65 0.21
C ASP A 63 5.91 -10.01 -0.48
N SER A 64 5.43 -10.99 0.28
CA SER A 64 5.18 -12.36 -0.14
C SER A 64 3.97 -12.43 -1.05
N LEU A 65 2.91 -11.68 -0.75
CA LEU A 65 1.74 -11.56 -1.63
C LEU A 65 2.10 -10.92 -2.98
N ILE A 66 2.89 -9.84 -2.97
CA ILE A 66 3.37 -9.17 -4.18
C ILE A 66 4.28 -10.09 -4.99
N ASN A 67 5.20 -10.80 -4.35
CA ASN A 67 6.10 -11.73 -5.02
C ASN A 67 5.32 -12.86 -5.72
N ARG A 68 4.39 -13.50 -5.01
CA ARG A 68 3.52 -14.55 -5.58
C ARG A 68 2.69 -14.05 -6.76
N PHE A 69 2.13 -12.85 -6.64
CA PHE A 69 1.41 -12.22 -7.73
C PHE A 69 2.31 -12.00 -8.97
N LYS A 70 3.47 -11.35 -8.79
CA LYS A 70 4.35 -10.95 -9.90
C LYS A 70 5.08 -12.12 -10.56
N HIS A 71 5.46 -13.14 -9.78
CA HIS A 71 6.43 -14.15 -10.21
C HIS A 71 5.91 -15.58 -10.16
N GLN A 72 4.75 -15.83 -9.56
CA GLN A 72 4.19 -17.19 -9.40
C GLN A 72 2.79 -17.33 -10.01
N ALA A 73 2.40 -16.41 -10.91
CA ALA A 73 1.11 -16.41 -11.58
C ALA A 73 -0.11 -16.47 -10.63
N ALA A 74 0.03 -15.98 -9.38
CA ALA A 74 -1.06 -15.91 -8.42
C ALA A 74 -1.95 -14.68 -8.68
N TRP A 75 -2.56 -14.60 -9.87
CA TRP A 75 -3.35 -13.46 -10.35
C TRP A 75 -4.47 -12.98 -9.40
N PRO A 76 -5.19 -13.87 -8.69
CA PRO A 76 -6.20 -13.43 -7.72
C PRO A 76 -5.63 -12.54 -6.61
N LEU A 77 -4.35 -12.67 -6.25
CA LEU A 77 -3.69 -11.78 -5.29
C LEU A 77 -3.55 -10.37 -5.84
N GLY A 78 -3.32 -10.21 -7.15
CA GLY A 78 -3.29 -8.88 -7.78
C GLY A 78 -4.64 -8.17 -7.69
N ARG A 79 -5.75 -8.90 -7.92
CA ARG A 79 -7.11 -8.38 -7.71
C ARG A 79 -7.34 -7.98 -6.25
N LEU A 80 -7.02 -8.87 -5.31
CA LEU A 80 -7.17 -8.59 -3.87
C LEU A 80 -6.39 -7.33 -3.45
N LEU A 81 -5.13 -7.22 -3.86
CA LEU A 81 -4.27 -6.07 -3.54
C LEU A 81 -4.80 -4.77 -4.18
N GLY A 82 -5.30 -4.83 -5.41
CA GLY A 82 -5.93 -3.69 -6.08
C GLY A 82 -7.22 -3.23 -5.38
N GLU A 83 -8.05 -4.18 -4.96
CA GLU A 83 -9.27 -3.88 -4.20
C GLU A 83 -8.96 -3.28 -2.83
N LEU A 84 -7.93 -3.78 -2.14
CA LEU A 84 -7.47 -3.22 -0.86
C LEU A 84 -6.89 -1.80 -1.00
N LEU A 85 -6.27 -1.51 -2.15
CA LEU A 85 -5.67 -0.20 -2.42
C LEU A 85 -6.74 0.87 -2.74
N ALA A 86 -7.91 0.45 -3.23
CA ALA A 86 -9.00 1.33 -3.64
C ALA A 86 -9.96 1.71 -2.50
N GLU A 87 -9.70 1.23 -1.27
CA GLU A 87 -10.44 1.59 -0.04
C GLU A 87 -9.91 2.89 0.57
#